data_AF-A0A938MK54-F1
#
_entry.id   AF-A0A938MK54-F1
#
_cell.length_a   1.000
_cell.length_b   1.000
_cell.length_c   1.000
_cell.angle_alpha   90.00
_cell.angle_beta   90.00
_cell.angle_gamma   90.00
#
_symmetry.space_group_name_H-M   'P 1'
#
loop_
_entity.id
_entity.type
_entity.pdbx_description
1 polymer ?
#
loop_
_entity_poly.entity_id
_entity_poly.type
_entity_poly.pdbx_seq_one_letter_code
_entity_poly.pdbx_strand_id
1 'polypeptide(L)'
;MKLEAYKRGQGTYARAVTAAGLGLIGLFAAQWTYGLLIELPEVAPGSIPLKWGLVISVLLFSLVGVIAAFLTLGLVTEVRWLQWLDHMATGSVDFLIDTEAELRKVSWPSKQEVLGSTGVVIALVVILGVYVFAVDWIVQTIMRTIQVL
;
A
#
# COMPACT_ATOMS: atom_id res chain seq x y z
N MET A 1 14.67 -7.33 31.08
CA MET A 1 14.41 -6.83 29.71
C MET A 1 13.30 -5.79 29.80
N LYS A 2 13.61 -4.50 29.69
CA LYS A 2 12.58 -3.47 29.52
C LYS A 2 12.52 -3.14 28.03
N LEU A 3 11.49 -3.64 27.35
CA LEU A 3 11.18 -3.23 25.99
C LEU A 3 10.56 -1.83 26.06
N GLU A 4 11.42 -0.81 26.06
CA GLU A 4 10.98 0.59 26.00
C GLU A 4 10.90 1.00 24.53
N ALA A 5 9.71 1.44 24.11
CA ALA A 5 9.52 1.86 22.72
C ALA A 5 10.16 3.25 22.52
N TYR A 6 10.89 3.41 21.43
CA TYR A 6 11.60 4.66 21.12
C TYR A 6 10.60 5.81 20.87
N LYS A 7 10.76 6.93 21.59
CA LYS A 7 9.90 8.13 21.59
C LYS A 7 8.39 7.80 21.63
N ARG A 8 7.93 7.18 22.74
CA ARG A 8 6.51 6.85 22.95
C ARG A 8 5.61 8.09 22.81
N GLY A 9 4.60 8.00 21.93
CA GLY A 9 3.54 9.02 21.77
C GLY A 9 3.72 10.01 20.63
N GLN A 10 4.85 9.98 19.89
CA GLN A 10 5.07 10.83 18.70
C GLN A 10 5.03 9.99 17.42
N GLY A 11 4.48 10.54 16.34
CA GLY A 11 4.43 9.85 15.04
C GLY A 11 3.47 8.64 15.01
N THR A 12 2.50 8.57 15.93
CA THR A 12 1.65 7.38 16.11
C THR A 12 0.82 7.07 14.86
N TYR A 13 0.30 8.09 14.19
CA TYR A 13 -0.49 7.89 12.98
C TYR A 13 0.39 7.45 11.82
N ALA A 14 1.53 8.10 11.61
CA ALA A 14 2.47 7.71 10.55
C ALA A 14 3.00 6.28 10.74
N ARG A 15 3.32 5.88 11.98
CA ARG A 15 3.77 4.53 12.31
C ARG A 15 2.66 3.49 12.09
N ALA A 16 1.44 3.77 12.56
CA ALA A 16 0.30 2.86 12.40
C ALA A 16 -0.07 2.66 10.92
N VAL A 17 -0.11 3.73 10.13
CA VAL A 17 -0.41 3.67 8.69
C VAL A 17 0.69 2.90 7.93
N THR A 18 1.95 3.15 8.26
CA THR A 18 3.08 2.44 7.62
C THR A 18 3.08 0.95 7.99
N ALA A 19 2.83 0.62 9.26
CA ALA A 19 2.71 -0.77 9.71
C ALA A 19 1.55 -1.49 9.02
N ALA A 20 0.39 -0.83 8.90
CA ALA A 20 -0.77 -1.37 8.19
C ALA A 20 -0.46 -1.57 6.69
N GLY A 21 0.19 -0.60 6.04
CA GLY A 21 0.59 -0.68 4.63
C GLY A 21 1.55 -1.83 4.35
N LEU A 22 2.61 -1.96 5.16
CA LEU A 22 3.55 -3.08 5.06
C LEU A 22 2.88 -4.43 5.36
N GLY A 23 1.95 -4.46 6.32
CA GLY A 23 1.14 -5.64 6.61
C GLY A 23 0.27 -6.07 5.42
N LEU A 24 -0.41 -5.13 4.77
CA LEU A 24 -1.22 -5.40 3.57
C LEU A 24 -0.35 -5.88 2.40
N ILE A 25 0.81 -5.27 2.17
CA ILE A 25 1.78 -5.72 1.16
C ILE A 25 2.28 -7.12 1.50
N GLY A 26 2.57 -7.40 2.76
CA GLY A 26 2.96 -8.73 3.24
C GLY A 26 1.87 -9.78 3.00
N LEU A 27 0.61 -9.45 3.26
CA LEU A 27 -0.54 -10.33 2.99
C LEU A 27 -0.68 -10.61 1.49
N PHE A 28 -0.58 -9.58 0.66
CA PHE A 28 -0.67 -9.72 -0.79
C PHE A 28 0.50 -10.56 -1.34
N ALA A 29 1.72 -10.30 -0.87
CA ALA A 29 2.89 -11.10 -1.21
C ALA A 29 2.71 -12.56 -0.80
N ALA A 30 2.21 -12.83 0.41
CA ALA A 30 1.95 -14.19 0.88
C ALA A 30 0.89 -14.90 0.02
N GLN A 31 -0.18 -14.21 -0.38
CA GLN A 31 -1.19 -14.77 -1.29
C GLN A 31 -0.61 -15.07 -2.68
N TRP A 32 0.20 -14.16 -3.21
CA TRP A 32 0.88 -14.35 -4.49
C TRP A 32 1.84 -15.55 -4.45
N THR A 33 2.64 -15.64 -3.40
CA THR A 33 3.57 -16.75 -3.16
C THR A 33 2.81 -18.07 -2.99
N TYR A 34 1.70 -18.08 -2.23
CA TYR A 34 0.88 -19.28 -2.09
C TYR A 34 0.34 -19.76 -3.45
N GLY A 35 -0.16 -18.85 -4.28
CA GLY A 35 -0.65 -19.18 -5.62
C GLY A 35 0.43 -19.76 -6.53
N LEU A 36 1.67 -19.28 -6.41
CA LEU A 36 2.82 -19.78 -7.18
C LEU A 36 3.32 -21.16 -6.70
N LEU A 37 3.13 -21.52 -5.43
CA LEU A 37 3.64 -22.76 -4.83
C LEU A 37 2.57 -23.84 -4.55
N ILE A 38 1.35 -23.70 -5.08
CA ILE A 38 0.23 -24.62 -4.82
C ILE A 38 0.42 -26.03 -5.41
N GLU A 39 1.30 -26.15 -6.41
CA GLU A 39 1.61 -27.40 -7.12
C GLU A 39 2.67 -28.26 -6.40
N LEU A 40 3.29 -27.76 -5.34
CA LEU A 40 4.31 -28.51 -4.61
C LEU A 40 3.72 -29.71 -3.84
N PRO A 41 4.51 -30.78 -3.66
CA PRO A 41 4.09 -31.96 -2.90
C PRO A 41 3.74 -31.63 -1.45
N GLU A 42 3.02 -32.55 -0.80
CA GLU A 42 2.66 -32.41 0.61
C GLU A 42 3.90 -32.54 1.52
N VAL A 43 3.90 -31.79 2.62
CA VAL A 43 5.01 -31.70 3.59
C VAL A 43 5.15 -32.99 4.40
N ALA A 44 4.05 -33.67 4.69
CA ALA A 44 4.03 -34.93 5.41
C ALA A 44 2.88 -35.81 4.92
N PRO A 45 3.11 -37.13 4.68
CA PRO A 45 2.02 -38.07 4.47
C PRO A 45 1.27 -38.25 5.79
N GLY A 46 0.14 -37.56 5.95
CA GLY A 46 -0.71 -37.59 7.13
C GLY A 46 -2.12 -37.13 6.79
N SER A 47 -3.06 -37.28 7.73
CA SER A 47 -4.49 -36.96 7.54
C SER A 47 -4.80 -35.47 7.28
N ILE A 48 -3.80 -34.60 7.26
CA ILE A 48 -3.93 -33.16 7.00
C ILE A 48 -3.09 -32.84 5.75
N PRO A 49 -3.72 -32.42 4.63
CA PRO A 49 -3.01 -32.10 3.38
C PRO A 49 -2.27 -30.74 3.50
N LEU A 50 -1.15 -30.74 4.21
CA LEU A 50 -0.31 -29.56 4.41
C LEU A 50 0.67 -29.41 3.23
N LYS A 51 0.42 -28.43 2.35
CA LYS A 51 1.31 -28.13 1.21
C LYS A 51 2.48 -27.22 1.60
N TRP A 52 3.65 -27.43 0.99
CA TRP A 52 4.82 -26.55 1.19
C TRP A 52 4.53 -25.08 0.84
N GLY A 53 3.64 -24.84 -0.14
CA GLY A 53 3.20 -23.50 -0.49
C GLY A 53 2.54 -22.74 0.67
N LEU A 54 1.78 -23.42 1.54
CA LEU A 54 1.19 -22.79 2.72
C LEU A 54 2.28 -22.42 3.73
N VAL A 55 3.18 -23.36 4.05
CA VAL A 55 4.25 -23.15 5.02
C VAL A 55 5.14 -21.97 4.63
N ILE A 56 5.57 -21.92 3.37
CA ILE A 56 6.43 -20.85 2.86
C ILE A 56 5.71 -19.50 2.89
N SER A 57 4.43 -19.44 2.48
CA SER A 57 3.66 -18.20 2.51
C SER A 57 3.48 -17.63 3.92
N VAL A 58 3.23 -18.50 4.91
CA VAL A 58 3.07 -18.11 6.33
C VAL A 58 4.39 -17.65 6.92
N LEU A 59 5.49 -18.35 6.63
CA LEU A 59 6.83 -17.94 7.07
C LEU A 59 7.23 -16.59 6.48
N LEU A 60 6.97 -16.36 5.19
CA LEU A 60 7.25 -15.10 4.52
C LEU A 60 6.40 -13.96 5.12
N PHE A 61 5.10 -14.20 5.34
CA PHE A 61 4.22 -13.25 6.01
C PHE A 61 4.71 -12.89 7.41
N SER A 62 5.07 -13.89 8.22
CA SER A 62 5.59 -13.70 9.57
C SER A 62 6.90 -12.92 9.57
N LEU A 63 7.81 -13.21 8.63
CA LEU A 63 9.08 -12.50 8.49
C LEU A 63 8.86 -11.02 8.16
N VAL A 64 7.99 -10.74 7.18
CA VAL A 64 7.64 -9.36 6.79
C VAL A 64 6.96 -8.64 7.95
N GLY A 65 6.08 -9.30 8.69
CA GLY A 65 5.44 -8.74 9.88
C GLY A 65 6.43 -8.37 10.98
N VAL A 66 7.43 -9.22 11.24
CA VAL A 66 8.49 -8.94 12.22
C VAL A 66 9.36 -7.78 11.77
N ILE A 67 9.75 -7.72 10.49
CA ILE A 67 10.54 -6.61 9.94
C ILE A 67 9.74 -5.30 10.01
N ALA A 68 8.47 -5.32 9.63
CA ALA A 68 7.59 -4.15 9.70
C ALA A 68 7.42 -3.66 11.14
N ALA A 69 7.21 -4.57 12.10
CA ALA A 69 7.13 -4.23 13.52
C ALA A 69 8.44 -3.62 14.02
N PHE A 70 9.58 -4.19 13.64
CA PHE A 70 10.90 -3.69 14.03
C PHE A 70 11.17 -2.28 13.47
N LEU A 71 10.88 -2.05 12.19
CA LEU A 71 11.07 -0.75 11.52
C LEU A 71 10.11 0.34 12.01
N THR A 72 8.87 0.00 12.33
CA THR A 72 7.84 0.98 12.70
C THR A 72 7.79 1.27 14.20
N LEU A 73 8.07 0.29 15.05
CA LEU A 73 8.06 0.47 16.50
C LEU A 73 9.41 0.91 17.06
N GLY A 74 10.50 0.73 16.32
CA GLY A 74 11.85 1.05 16.79
C GLY A 74 12.18 0.26 18.05
N LEU A 75 11.98 -1.05 18.01
CA LEU A 75 12.32 -1.94 19.12
C LEU A 75 13.84 -2.01 19.25
N VAL A 76 14.41 -1.15 20.10
CA VAL A 76 15.86 -1.16 20.37
C VAL A 76 16.20 -2.43 21.13
N THR A 77 16.91 -3.34 20.47
CA THR A 77 17.43 -4.53 21.12
C THR A 77 18.82 -4.22 21.68
N GLU A 78 19.10 -4.44 22.97
CA GLU A 78 20.45 -4.24 23.55
C GLU A 78 21.46 -5.31 23.10
N VAL A 79 21.36 -5.77 21.85
CA VAL A 79 22.15 -6.87 21.30
C VAL A 79 23.30 -6.31 20.48
N ARG A 80 24.53 -6.48 21.00
CA ARG A 80 25.76 -5.88 20.46
C ARG A 80 26.03 -6.15 18.97
N TRP A 81 25.51 -7.24 18.40
CA TRP A 81 25.69 -7.60 16.99
C TRP A 81 24.56 -7.13 16.06
N LEU A 82 23.44 -6.64 16.61
CA LEU A 82 22.31 -6.07 15.86
C LEU A 82 22.28 -4.53 15.85
N GLN A 83 23.29 -3.85 16.40
CA GLN A 83 23.33 -2.38 16.50
C GLN A 83 23.13 -1.66 15.16
N TRP A 84 23.56 -2.28 14.05
CA TRP A 84 23.34 -1.78 12.70
C TRP A 84 21.85 -1.71 12.32
N LEU A 85 21.06 -2.69 12.77
CA LEU A 85 19.60 -2.74 12.56
C LEU A 85 18.90 -1.74 13.48
N ASP A 86 19.34 -1.60 14.73
CA ASP A 86 18.77 -0.61 15.65
C ASP A 86 18.93 0.82 15.10
N HIS A 87 20.09 1.16 14.53
CA HIS A 87 20.32 2.49 13.94
C HIS A 87 19.38 2.77 12.75
N MET A 88 19.18 1.79 11.87
CA MET A 88 18.25 1.89 10.75
C MET A 88 16.80 2.03 11.20
N ALA A 89 16.40 1.29 12.25
CA ALA A 89 15.06 1.37 12.81
C ALA A 89 14.80 2.73 13.47
N THR A 90 15.73 3.25 14.26
CA THR A 90 15.59 4.59 14.87
C THR A 90 15.51 5.70 13.82
N GLY A 91 16.32 5.62 12.74
CA GLY A 91 16.27 6.59 11.66
C GLY A 91 14.95 6.57 10.88
N SER A 92 14.40 5.36 10.63
CA SER A 92 13.08 5.21 9.99
C SER A 92 11.96 5.77 10.85
N VAL A 93 12.04 5.57 12.17
CA VAL A 93 11.07 6.10 13.13
C VAL A 93 11.11 7.62 13.22
N ASP A 94 12.30 8.22 13.25
CA ASP A 94 12.45 9.68 13.24
C ASP A 94 11.94 10.29 11.93
N PHE A 95 12.23 9.66 10.78
CA PHE A 95 11.68 10.07 9.48
C PHE A 95 10.14 10.05 9.46
N LEU A 96 9.51 9.03 10.04
CA LEU A 96 8.05 8.94 10.14
C LEU A 96 7.46 10.02 11.05
N ILE A 97 8.14 10.36 12.16
CA ILE A 97 7.73 11.46 13.04
C ILE A 97 7.82 12.80 12.30
N ASP A 98 8.93 13.06 11.61
CA ASP A 98 9.15 14.30 10.87
C ASP A 98 8.16 14.43 9.72
N THR A 99 7.87 13.33 9.02
CA THR A 99 6.83 13.28 7.98
C THR A 99 5.46 13.60 8.55
N GLU A 100 5.08 13.05 9.72
CA GLU A 100 3.81 13.40 10.37
C GLU A 100 3.76 14.89 10.75
N ALA A 101 4.87 15.43 11.26
CA ALA A 101 4.97 16.84 11.62
C ALA A 101 4.84 17.76 10.40
N GLU A 102 5.42 17.37 9.26
CA GLU A 102 5.31 18.12 8.00
C GLU A 102 3.91 18.02 7.40
N LEU A 103 3.29 16.83 7.41
CA LEU A 103 1.92 16.62 6.94
C LEU A 103 0.89 17.43 7.74
N ARG A 104 1.16 17.71 9.03
CA ARG A 104 0.31 18.59 9.85
C ARG A 104 0.37 20.06 9.45
N LYS A 105 1.41 20.49 8.74
CA LYS A 105 1.52 21.86 8.20
C LYS A 105 0.74 22.05 6.92
N VAL A 106 0.36 20.96 6.25
CA VAL A 106 -0.43 21.01 5.02
C VAL A 106 -1.88 21.40 5.36
N SER A 107 -2.32 22.53 4.82
CA SER A 107 -3.72 22.95 4.87
C SER A 107 -4.53 22.12 3.87
N TRP A 108 -5.26 21.13 4.38
CA TRP A 108 -6.18 20.35 3.54
C TRP A 108 -7.36 21.23 3.10
N PRO A 109 -7.74 21.18 1.80
CA PRO A 109 -8.84 21.97 1.28
C PRO A 109 -10.16 21.58 1.96
N SER A 110 -11.04 22.55 2.13
CA SER A 110 -12.36 22.30 2.70
C SER A 110 -13.19 21.41 1.76
N LYS A 111 -14.17 20.68 2.30
CA LYS A 111 -15.07 19.83 1.49
C LYS A 111 -15.74 20.61 0.36
N GLN A 112 -16.04 21.90 0.59
CA GLN A 112 -16.67 22.78 -0.40
C GLN A 112 -15.71 23.13 -1.55
N GLU A 113 -14.45 23.40 -1.25
CA GLU A 113 -13.42 23.66 -2.26
C GLU A 113 -13.20 22.43 -3.15
N VAL A 114 -13.09 21.25 -2.54
CA VAL A 114 -12.91 19.99 -3.29
C VAL A 114 -14.09 19.71 -4.22
N LEU A 115 -15.32 19.93 -3.74
CA LEU A 115 -16.53 19.76 -4.55
C LEU A 115 -16.61 20.81 -5.66
N GLY A 116 -16.23 22.06 -5.39
CA GLY A 116 -16.16 23.12 -6.39
C GLY A 116 -15.16 22.80 -7.51
N SER A 117 -13.92 22.45 -7.17
CA SER A 117 -12.89 22.11 -8.14
C SER A 117 -13.23 20.86 -8.94
N THR A 118 -13.78 19.81 -8.31
CA THR A 118 -14.17 18.58 -9.00
C THR A 118 -15.41 18.81 -9.88
N GLY A 119 -16.35 19.65 -9.46
CA GLY A 119 -17.53 20.02 -10.24
C GLY A 119 -17.17 20.67 -11.58
N VAL A 120 -16.19 21.58 -11.59
CA VAL A 120 -15.68 22.18 -12.83
C VAL A 120 -15.07 21.13 -13.75
N VAL A 121 -14.28 20.20 -13.22
CA VAL A 121 -13.67 19.12 -14.01
C VAL A 121 -14.76 18.21 -14.61
N ILE A 122 -15.77 17.82 -13.83
CA ILE A 122 -16.88 17.00 -14.32
C ILE A 122 -17.62 17.73 -15.45
N ALA A 123 -17.93 19.02 -15.28
CA ALA A 123 -18.60 19.80 -16.32
C ALA A 123 -17.77 19.86 -17.61
N LEU A 124 -16.45 20.06 -17.49
CA LEU A 124 -15.53 20.07 -18.63
C LEU A 124 -15.51 18.71 -19.35
N VAL A 125 -15.43 17.61 -18.60
CA VAL A 125 -15.44 16.23 -19.15
C VAL A 125 -16.75 15.96 -19.89
N VAL A 126 -17.89 16.40 -19.35
CA VAL A 126 -19.19 16.25 -20.03
C VAL A 126 -19.23 17.05 -21.35
N ILE A 127 -18.77 18.30 -21.34
CA ILE A 127 -18.73 19.13 -22.55
C ILE A 127 -17.83 18.49 -23.62
N LEU A 128 -16.64 18.02 -23.23
CA LEU A 128 -15.73 17.32 -24.13
C LEU A 128 -16.34 16.02 -24.66
N GLY A 129 -17.03 15.25 -23.81
CA GLY A 129 -17.74 14.04 -24.21
C GLY A 129 -18.83 14.31 -25.24
N VAL A 130 -19.62 15.36 -25.04
CA VAL A 130 -20.65 15.80 -26.02
C VAL A 130 -20.00 16.25 -27.33
N TYR A 131 -18.90 16.99 -27.26
CA TYR A 131 -18.17 17.42 -28.46
C TYR A 131 -17.65 16.24 -29.28
N VAL A 132 -16.96 15.30 -28.64
CA VAL A 132 -16.45 14.08 -29.30
C VAL A 132 -17.61 13.29 -29.89
N PHE A 133 -18.68 13.08 -29.14
CA PHE A 133 -19.89 12.40 -29.62
C PHE A 133 -20.50 13.08 -30.86
N ALA A 134 -20.57 14.42 -30.87
CA ALA A 134 -21.09 15.16 -32.01
C ALA A 134 -20.19 15.01 -33.24
N VAL A 135 -18.87 15.12 -33.06
CA VAL A 135 -17.90 14.93 -34.16
C VAL A 135 -18.00 13.50 -34.70
N ASP A 136 -18.02 12.49 -33.82
CA ASP A 136 -18.14 11.09 -34.21
C ASP A 136 -19.45 10.84 -34.97
N TRP A 137 -20.57 11.43 -34.54
CA TRP A 137 -21.84 11.34 -35.24
C TRP A 137 -21.73 11.93 -36.65
N ILE A 138 -21.20 13.15 -36.78
CA ILE A 138 -21.07 13.85 -38.06
C ILE A 138 -20.20 13.03 -39.01
N VAL A 139 -19.03 12.60 -38.55
CA VAL A 139 -18.10 11.78 -39.33
C VAL A 139 -18.76 10.48 -39.78
N GLN A 140 -19.45 9.76 -38.88
CA GLN A 140 -20.17 8.54 -39.23
C GLN A 140 -21.26 8.78 -40.28
N THR A 141 -22.00 9.88 -40.18
CA THR A 141 -23.07 10.21 -41.13
C THR A 141 -22.50 10.53 -42.51
N ILE A 142 -21.40 11.29 -42.57
CA ILE A 142 -20.69 11.59 -43.82
C ILE A 142 -20.16 10.30 -44.45
N MET A 143 -19.50 9.45 -43.66
CA MET A 143 -18.94 8.18 -44.17
C MET A 143 -20.03 7.25 -44.74
N ARG A 144 -21.18 7.12 -44.07
CA ARG A 144 -22.34 6.36 -44.59
C ARG A 144 -22.87 6.94 -45.89
N THR A 145 -22.91 8.27 -46.01
CA THR A 145 -23.39 8.95 -47.21
C THR A 145 -22.48 8.70 -48.42
N ILE A 146 -21.17 8.56 -48.19
CA ILE A 146 -20.17 8.30 -49.24
C ILE A 146 -20.10 6.78 -49.58
N GLN A 147 -20.92 5.92 -48.95
CA GLN A 147 -20.94 4.45 -49.14
C GLN A 147 -19.59 3.76 -48.91
N VAL A 148 -18.69 4.36 -48.12
CA VAL A 148 -17.42 3.75 -47.70
C VAL A 148 -17.63 2.84 -46.47
N LEU A 149 -18.80 2.92 -45.84
CA LEU A 149 -19.25 2.17 -44.66
C LEU A 149 -20.70 1.71 -44.83
#